data_AF-A0A1S1LVH7-F1
#
_entry.id   AF-A0A1S1LVH7-F1
#
_cell.length_a   1.000
_cell.length_b   1.000
_cell.length_c   1.000
_cell.angle_alpha   90.00
_cell.angle_beta   90.00
_cell.angle_gamma   90.00
#
_symmetry.space_group_name_H-M   'P 1'
#
loop_
_entity.id
_entity.type
_entity.pdbx_description
1 polymer ?
#
loop_
_entity_poly.entity_id
_entity_poly.type
_entity_poly.pdbx_seq_one_letter_code
_entity_poly.pdbx_strand_id
1 'polypeptide(L)'
;MIGNGLAAEPGDAQSLYPSQPNYAPSGPHPDDQLTPGGVRARAVDVEGTTYERANAAIAHAHKEFARHLEATEKDSHRYSRAGYDEQVALFGTTDAAKAFERAIEQVEARCEKARAEHNAYLASLVTPGDTAAESRNTRFWHRSERLLDSADSKVSAAQDLIRAATREQLGVLLEELPVYLKSVGVSTDWIDPYMGEYVPEYAASKKRLAKAEQGKQLLDGAARYLRKCVADGRRGDPKLLALHDINTAGRLPIDRKGTLQPTNNGKFDPDK
;
A
#
# COMPACT_ATOMS: atom_id res chain seq x y z
N MET A 1 -32.51 3.50 -47.38
CA MET A 1 -32.89 4.76 -46.70
C MET A 1 -32.31 4.72 -45.31
N ILE A 2 -31.32 5.59 -45.08
CA ILE A 2 -30.59 5.73 -43.81
C ILE A 2 -31.41 6.69 -42.95
N GLY A 3 -31.95 6.20 -41.84
CA GLY A 3 -32.66 7.04 -40.88
C GLY A 3 -31.64 7.82 -40.06
N ASN A 4 -31.59 9.14 -40.27
CA ASN A 4 -30.83 10.07 -39.44
C ASN A 4 -31.37 10.00 -38.00
N GLY A 5 -30.63 9.32 -37.12
CA GLY A 5 -30.76 9.46 -35.68
C GLY A 5 -30.35 10.88 -35.29
N LEU A 6 -31.31 11.79 -35.33
CA LEU A 6 -31.19 13.14 -34.82
C LEU A 6 -30.87 13.05 -33.32
N ALA A 7 -29.65 13.44 -32.96
CA ALA A 7 -29.34 13.78 -31.59
C ALA A 7 -30.25 14.94 -31.16
N ALA A 8 -30.88 14.83 -30.00
CA ALA A 8 -31.74 15.88 -29.45
C ALA A 8 -30.96 17.21 -29.38
N GLU A 9 -31.52 18.26 -29.96
CA GLU A 9 -30.92 19.60 -29.91
C GLU A 9 -31.12 20.20 -28.50
N PRO A 10 -30.18 21.02 -27.99
CA PRO A 10 -30.34 21.72 -26.73
C PRO A 10 -31.50 22.73 -26.83
N GLY A 11 -32.70 22.30 -26.44
CA GLY A 11 -33.95 23.04 -26.60
C GLY A 11 -35.18 22.15 -26.82
N ASP A 12 -34.99 20.85 -27.10
CA ASP A 12 -36.10 19.92 -27.23
C ASP A 12 -36.92 19.80 -25.93
N ALA A 13 -38.23 20.04 -26.03
CA ALA A 13 -39.14 19.95 -24.91
C ALA A 13 -39.12 18.53 -24.32
N GLN A 14 -38.78 18.44 -23.04
CA GLN A 14 -38.72 17.19 -22.29
C GLN A 14 -40.07 16.47 -22.46
N SER A 15 -40.03 15.22 -22.94
CA SER A 15 -41.27 14.45 -23.13
C SER A 15 -41.92 14.22 -21.76
N LEU A 16 -43.23 14.39 -21.69
CA LEU A 16 -44.05 14.03 -20.51
C LEU A 16 -44.37 12.53 -20.45
N TYR A 17 -44.09 11.77 -21.52
CA TYR A 17 -44.46 10.37 -21.64
C TYR A 17 -43.27 9.43 -21.41
N PRO A 18 -43.34 8.49 -20.44
CA PRO A 18 -42.24 7.60 -20.06
C PRO A 18 -41.63 6.73 -21.16
N SER A 19 -42.37 6.51 -22.26
CA SER A 19 -41.98 5.65 -23.37
C SER A 19 -41.23 6.38 -24.49
N GLN A 20 -41.02 7.69 -24.40
CA GLN A 20 -40.37 8.51 -25.43
C GLN A 20 -38.85 8.63 -25.19
N PRO A 21 -38.02 8.74 -26.25
CA PRO A 21 -36.56 8.79 -26.13
C PRO A 21 -36.01 9.95 -25.27
N ASN A 22 -36.77 11.04 -25.14
CA ASN A 22 -36.38 12.26 -24.42
C ASN A 22 -37.15 12.44 -23.10
N TYR A 23 -37.69 11.35 -22.53
CA TYR A 23 -38.27 11.38 -21.19
C TYR A 23 -37.17 11.25 -20.15
N ALA A 24 -36.98 12.33 -19.38
CA ALA A 24 -36.31 12.23 -18.09
C ALA A 24 -37.38 12.42 -17.01
N PRO A 25 -37.46 11.56 -15.98
CA PRO A 25 -38.38 11.75 -14.88
C PRO A 25 -38.15 13.15 -14.28
N SER A 26 -39.24 13.91 -14.10
CA SER A 26 -39.18 15.15 -13.32
C SER A 26 -38.70 14.82 -11.91
N GLY A 27 -37.70 15.55 -11.42
CA GLY A 27 -37.21 15.39 -10.05
C GLY A 27 -38.30 15.64 -9.01
N PRO A 28 -38.08 15.26 -7.74
CA PRO A 28 -39.02 15.51 -6.66
C PRO A 28 -39.43 16.99 -6.60
N HIS A 29 -40.69 17.25 -6.23
CA HIS A 29 -41.20 18.61 -6.07
C HIS A 29 -40.34 19.39 -5.06
N PRO A 30 -40.03 20.68 -5.27
CA PRO A 30 -39.14 21.44 -4.39
C PRO A 30 -39.50 21.38 -2.91
N ASP A 31 -40.79 21.35 -2.58
CA ASP A 31 -41.29 21.27 -1.19
C ASP A 31 -41.07 19.90 -0.52
N ASP A 32 -40.87 18.84 -1.32
CA ASP A 32 -40.61 17.48 -0.83
C ASP A 32 -39.11 17.13 -0.83
N GLN A 33 -38.26 18.03 -1.35
CA GLN A 33 -36.83 17.82 -1.47
C GLN A 33 -36.14 17.83 -0.11
N LEU A 34 -35.39 16.77 0.18
CA LEU A 34 -34.47 16.75 1.31
C LEU A 34 -33.19 17.49 0.94
N THR A 35 -32.81 18.44 1.80
CA THR A 35 -31.47 19.02 1.78
C THR A 35 -30.48 18.03 2.40
N PRO A 36 -29.26 17.90 1.84
CA PRO A 36 -28.20 17.10 2.46
C PRO A 36 -28.00 17.49 3.94
N GLY A 37 -27.90 16.49 4.79
CA GLY A 37 -27.91 16.62 6.25
C GLY A 37 -26.68 16.00 6.90
N GLY A 38 -26.48 16.31 8.19
CA GLY A 38 -25.31 15.84 8.93
C GLY A 38 -25.20 14.31 9.00
N VAL A 39 -24.11 13.78 8.44
CA VAL A 39 -23.77 12.35 8.51
C VAL A 39 -22.91 12.09 9.74
N ARG A 40 -23.23 11.05 10.51
CA ARG A 40 -22.46 10.66 11.70
C ARG A 40 -22.04 9.20 11.60
N ALA A 41 -20.75 8.99 11.33
CA ALA A 41 -20.08 7.70 11.46
C ALA A 41 -18.89 7.87 12.39
N ARG A 42 -18.86 7.11 13.50
CA ARG A 42 -17.82 7.22 14.52
C ARG A 42 -16.55 6.48 14.07
N ALA A 43 -15.40 6.93 14.54
CA ALA A 43 -14.16 6.14 14.42
C ALA A 43 -14.27 4.85 15.25
N VAL A 44 -13.63 3.79 14.78
CA VAL A 44 -13.41 2.58 15.57
C VAL A 44 -12.14 2.73 16.39
N ASP A 45 -12.21 2.32 17.65
CA ASP A 45 -11.03 2.19 18.52
C ASP A 45 -10.78 0.70 18.75
N VAL A 46 -9.66 0.21 18.23
CA VAL A 46 -9.26 -1.19 18.29
C VAL A 46 -7.83 -1.25 18.81
N GLU A 47 -7.59 -2.09 19.80
CA GLU A 47 -6.25 -2.41 20.25
C GLU A 47 -5.54 -3.27 19.20
N GLY A 48 -4.27 -2.99 18.94
CA GLY A 48 -3.48 -3.79 18.00
C GLY A 48 -2.28 -3.06 17.45
N THR A 49 -1.61 -3.72 16.52
CA THR A 49 -0.50 -3.16 15.76
C THR A 49 -0.96 -2.03 14.84
N THR A 50 -0.03 -1.25 14.28
CA THR A 50 -0.36 -0.22 13.28
C THR A 50 -1.16 -0.80 12.12
N TYR A 51 -0.81 -2.00 11.63
CA TYR A 51 -1.50 -2.62 10.50
C TYR A 51 -2.87 -3.18 10.88
N GLU A 52 -3.00 -3.78 12.06
CA GLU A 52 -4.29 -4.28 12.56
C GLU A 52 -5.28 -3.13 12.78
N ARG A 53 -4.81 -2.04 13.40
CA ARG A 53 -5.61 -0.82 13.58
C ARG A 53 -6.00 -0.21 12.25
N ALA A 54 -5.08 -0.17 11.29
CA ALA A 54 -5.38 0.35 9.97
C ALA A 54 -6.41 -0.50 9.23
N ASN A 55 -6.26 -1.82 9.26
CA ASN A 55 -7.23 -2.74 8.68
C ASN A 55 -8.61 -2.60 9.33
N ALA A 56 -8.67 -2.55 10.67
CA ALA A 56 -9.92 -2.36 11.39
C ALA A 56 -10.59 -1.03 11.04
N ALA A 57 -9.81 0.05 10.91
CA ALA A 57 -10.32 1.36 10.47
C ALA A 57 -10.88 1.30 9.04
N ILE A 58 -10.20 0.64 8.10
CA ILE A 58 -10.66 0.44 6.71
C ILE A 58 -11.96 -0.36 6.68
N ALA A 59 -12.00 -1.53 7.33
CA ALA A 59 -13.17 -2.40 7.37
C ALA A 59 -14.37 -1.71 8.03
N HIS A 60 -14.13 -0.98 9.13
CA HIS A 60 -15.17 -0.20 9.79
C HIS A 60 -15.69 0.93 8.91
N ALA A 61 -14.81 1.68 8.24
CA ALA A 61 -15.20 2.74 7.32
C ALA A 61 -16.02 2.18 6.15
N HIS A 62 -15.67 1.01 5.60
CA HIS A 62 -16.49 0.33 4.59
C HIS A 62 -17.90 0.01 5.10
N LYS A 63 -18.01 -0.54 6.32
CA LYS A 63 -19.29 -0.90 6.91
C LYS A 63 -20.16 0.32 7.19
N GLU A 64 -19.58 1.39 7.73
CA GLU A 64 -20.29 2.65 7.98
C GLU A 64 -20.68 3.34 6.68
N PHE A 65 -19.84 3.29 5.64
CA PHE A 65 -20.20 3.82 4.33
C PHE A 65 -21.36 3.04 3.70
N ALA A 66 -21.36 1.71 3.78
CA ALA A 66 -22.48 0.90 3.29
C ALA A 66 -23.79 1.22 4.03
N ARG A 67 -23.73 1.42 5.35
CA ARG A 67 -24.89 1.87 6.15
C ARG A 67 -25.37 3.26 5.76
N HIS A 68 -24.44 4.17 5.49
CA HIS A 68 -24.75 5.52 5.01
C HIS A 68 -25.45 5.49 3.64
N LEU A 69 -24.96 4.67 2.71
CA LEU A 69 -25.60 4.46 1.41
C LEU A 69 -26.99 3.82 1.58
N GLU A 70 -27.16 2.81 2.44
CA GLU A 70 -28.47 2.22 2.74
C GLU A 70 -29.48 3.24 3.25
N ALA A 71 -29.05 4.12 4.17
CA ALA A 71 -29.90 5.17 4.69
C ALA A 71 -30.26 6.20 3.61
N THR A 72 -29.27 6.61 2.80
CA THR A 72 -29.46 7.59 1.74
C THR A 72 -30.32 7.05 0.59
N GLU A 73 -30.18 5.78 0.23
CA GLU A 73 -30.98 5.11 -0.81
C GLU A 73 -32.46 5.02 -0.45
N LYS A 74 -32.82 4.82 0.83
CA LYS A 74 -34.23 4.80 1.28
C LYS A 74 -34.96 6.11 0.96
N ASP A 75 -34.26 7.22 1.09
CA ASP A 75 -34.77 8.56 0.81
C ASP A 75 -34.37 9.08 -0.57
N SER A 76 -33.81 8.24 -1.45
CA SER A 76 -33.28 8.65 -2.77
C SER A 76 -34.29 9.40 -3.64
N HIS A 77 -35.56 8.99 -3.60
CA HIS A 77 -36.66 9.63 -4.31
C HIS A 77 -36.96 11.07 -3.86
N ARG A 78 -36.44 11.47 -2.69
CA ARG A 78 -36.61 12.81 -2.10
C ARG A 78 -35.41 13.70 -2.34
N TYR A 79 -34.31 13.18 -2.84
CA TYR A 79 -33.15 13.99 -3.20
C TYR A 79 -33.21 14.42 -4.66
N SER A 80 -32.76 15.64 -4.95
CA SER A 80 -32.29 15.94 -6.30
C SER A 80 -31.02 15.12 -6.59
N ARG A 81 -30.67 14.90 -7.86
CA ARG A 81 -29.44 14.16 -8.20
C ARG A 81 -28.19 14.77 -7.55
N ALA A 82 -28.07 16.10 -7.61
CA ALA A 82 -26.97 16.82 -6.98
C ALA A 82 -27.00 16.69 -5.45
N GLY A 83 -28.18 16.76 -4.83
CA GLY A 83 -28.34 16.57 -3.39
C GLY A 83 -28.01 15.14 -2.94
N TYR A 84 -28.33 14.13 -3.75
CA TYR A 84 -27.92 12.75 -3.48
C TYR A 84 -26.40 12.61 -3.51
N ASP A 85 -25.74 13.12 -4.55
CA ASP A 85 -24.29 13.06 -4.70
C ASP A 85 -23.58 13.80 -3.54
N GLU A 86 -24.10 14.97 -3.14
CA GLU A 86 -23.60 15.71 -1.98
C GLU A 86 -23.80 14.94 -0.67
N GLN A 87 -24.98 14.35 -0.47
CA GLN A 87 -25.28 13.53 0.72
C GLN A 87 -24.36 12.33 0.83
N VAL A 88 -24.03 11.67 -0.28
CA VAL A 88 -23.05 10.59 -0.32
C VAL A 88 -21.64 11.11 0.02
N ALA A 89 -21.23 12.23 -0.58
CA ALA A 89 -19.91 12.83 -0.36
C ALA A 89 -19.66 13.26 1.10
N LEU A 90 -20.72 13.63 1.84
CA LEU A 90 -20.62 13.99 3.27
C LEU A 90 -20.02 12.88 4.13
N PHE A 91 -20.05 11.61 3.70
CA PHE A 91 -19.35 10.54 4.40
C PHE A 91 -17.86 10.83 4.59
N GLY A 92 -17.20 11.46 3.61
CA GLY A 92 -15.78 11.82 3.69
C GLY A 92 -15.42 12.76 4.84
N THR A 93 -16.41 13.46 5.41
CA THR A 93 -16.22 14.38 6.53
C THR A 93 -16.34 13.72 7.91
N THR A 94 -16.80 12.46 7.95
CA THR A 94 -17.07 11.71 9.17
C THR A 94 -15.79 11.28 9.91
N ASP A 95 -15.91 10.94 11.19
CA ASP A 95 -14.78 10.45 11.98
C ASP A 95 -14.29 9.09 11.48
N ALA A 96 -15.18 8.23 10.97
CA ALA A 96 -14.81 6.96 10.34
C ALA A 96 -13.92 7.17 9.11
N ALA A 97 -14.30 8.09 8.21
CA ALA A 97 -13.52 8.40 7.01
C ALA A 97 -12.15 9.01 7.37
N LYS A 98 -12.11 9.92 8.34
CA LYS A 98 -10.85 10.52 8.82
C LYS A 98 -9.94 9.50 9.52
N ALA A 99 -10.52 8.58 10.30
CA ALA A 99 -9.75 7.53 10.97
C ALA A 99 -9.10 6.58 9.96
N PHE A 100 -9.82 6.25 8.89
CA PHE A 100 -9.31 5.50 7.74
C PHE A 100 -8.09 6.18 7.09
N GLU A 101 -8.19 7.47 6.76
CA GLU A 101 -7.08 8.19 6.12
C GLU A 101 -5.84 8.28 7.02
N ARG A 102 -6.03 8.61 8.31
CA ARG A 102 -4.94 8.63 9.30
C ARG A 102 -4.27 7.27 9.46
N ALA A 103 -5.04 6.19 9.38
CA ALA A 103 -4.50 4.83 9.45
C ALA A 103 -3.54 4.52 8.29
N ILE A 104 -3.85 4.97 7.08
CA ILE A 104 -2.97 4.82 5.91
C ILE A 104 -1.69 5.63 6.09
N GLU A 105 -1.81 6.89 6.52
CA GLU A 105 -0.65 7.75 6.78
C GLU A 105 0.31 7.11 7.80
N GLN A 106 -0.23 6.48 8.86
CA GLN A 106 0.59 5.77 9.85
C GLN A 106 1.31 4.55 9.27
N VAL A 107 0.66 3.81 8.36
CA VAL A 107 1.26 2.67 7.67
C VAL A 107 2.36 3.12 6.73
N GLU A 108 2.12 4.19 5.97
CA GLU A 108 3.11 4.79 5.09
C GLU A 108 4.33 5.29 5.87
N ALA A 109 4.11 6.04 6.96
CA ALA A 109 5.19 6.49 7.83
C ALA A 109 6.02 5.31 8.40
N ARG A 110 5.37 4.18 8.70
CA ARG A 110 6.07 2.96 9.15
C ARG A 110 6.89 2.33 8.04
N CYS A 111 6.40 2.31 6.81
CA CYS A 111 7.13 1.83 5.63
C CYS A 111 8.35 2.71 5.36
N GLU A 112 8.19 4.03 5.35
CA GLU A 112 9.30 4.96 5.13
C GLU A 112 10.33 4.89 6.26
N LYS A 113 9.90 4.71 7.52
CA LYS A 113 10.82 4.44 8.63
C LYS A 113 11.63 3.17 8.42
N ALA A 114 10.99 2.06 8.03
CA ALA A 114 11.70 0.80 7.78
C ALA A 114 12.69 0.91 6.60
N ARG A 115 12.34 1.69 5.56
CA ARG A 115 13.23 2.01 4.44
C ARG A 115 14.41 2.87 4.90
N ALA A 116 14.16 3.91 5.69
CA ALA A 116 15.22 4.74 6.26
C ALA A 116 16.17 3.94 7.16
N GLU A 117 15.65 3.02 7.98
CA GLU A 117 16.47 2.12 8.81
C GLU A 117 17.35 1.18 7.97
N HIS A 118 16.81 0.60 6.90
CA HIS A 118 17.59 -0.25 6.00
C HIS A 118 18.65 0.55 5.23
N ASN A 119 18.30 1.74 4.73
CA ASN A 119 19.24 2.63 4.05
C ASN A 119 20.34 3.12 5.02
N ALA A 120 20.00 3.42 6.27
CA ALA A 120 20.97 3.78 7.30
C ALA A 120 21.91 2.61 7.63
N TYR A 121 21.39 1.38 7.64
CA TYR A 121 22.22 0.19 7.76
C TYR A 121 23.22 0.09 6.60
N LEU A 122 22.76 0.23 5.36
CA LEU A 122 23.63 0.21 4.18
C LEU A 122 24.67 1.33 4.21
N ALA A 123 24.26 2.54 4.58
CA ALA A 123 25.17 3.67 4.76
C ALA A 123 26.21 3.40 5.85
N SER A 124 25.88 2.64 6.91
CA SER A 124 26.83 2.25 7.96
C SER A 124 27.90 1.25 7.49
N LEU A 125 27.73 0.65 6.32
CA LEU A 125 28.74 -0.21 5.69
C LEU A 125 29.76 0.62 4.90
N VAL A 126 29.47 1.88 4.59
CA VAL A 126 30.36 2.78 3.87
C VAL A 126 30.97 3.77 4.87
N THR A 127 32.26 4.09 4.70
CA THR A 127 32.92 5.16 5.46
C THR A 127 32.97 6.42 4.58
N PRO A 128 32.07 7.39 4.77
CA PRO A 128 32.00 8.56 3.88
C PRO A 128 33.18 9.51 4.12
N GLY A 129 33.71 10.09 3.05
CA GLY A 129 34.60 11.26 3.13
C GLY A 129 36.08 10.98 3.40
N ASP A 130 36.52 9.72 3.46
CA ASP A 130 37.94 9.36 3.39
C ASP A 130 38.29 9.00 1.95
N THR A 131 38.93 9.92 1.22
CA THR A 131 39.43 9.68 -0.15
C THR A 131 40.32 8.43 -0.24
N ALA A 132 41.04 8.08 0.83
CA ALA A 132 41.84 6.87 0.87
C ALA A 132 40.94 5.62 1.00
N ALA A 133 39.83 5.69 1.73
CA ALA A 133 38.83 4.62 1.79
C ALA A 133 38.15 4.41 0.44
N GLU A 134 37.74 5.48 -0.24
CA GLU A 134 37.17 5.41 -1.60
C GLU A 134 38.16 4.79 -2.60
N SER A 135 39.44 5.17 -2.51
CA SER A 135 40.48 4.55 -3.33
C SER A 135 40.66 3.05 -3.03
N ARG A 136 40.60 2.65 -1.76
CA ARG A 136 40.65 1.23 -1.35
C ARG A 136 39.44 0.45 -1.87
N ASN A 137 38.25 1.04 -1.78
CA ASN A 137 36.99 0.44 -2.25
C ASN A 137 37.01 0.25 -3.77
N THR A 138 37.44 1.26 -4.52
CA THR A 138 37.60 1.20 -5.98
C THR A 138 38.59 0.09 -6.39
N ARG A 139 39.74 0.02 -5.70
CA ARG A 139 40.74 -1.04 -5.96
C ARG A 139 40.22 -2.42 -5.60
N PHE A 140 39.45 -2.53 -4.53
CA PHE A 140 38.81 -3.79 -4.14
C PHE A 140 37.82 -4.23 -5.23
N TRP A 141 36.92 -3.35 -5.66
CA TRP A 141 35.97 -3.65 -6.71
C TRP A 141 36.65 -4.11 -8.01
N HIS A 142 37.64 -3.39 -8.52
CA HIS A 142 38.34 -3.79 -9.75
C HIS A 142 39.07 -5.15 -9.64
N ARG A 143 39.49 -5.57 -8.44
CA ARG A 143 40.04 -6.92 -8.25
C ARG A 143 38.93 -7.97 -8.24
N SER A 144 37.82 -7.68 -7.56
CA SER A 144 36.64 -8.55 -7.52
C SER A 144 36.04 -8.74 -8.92
N GLU A 145 35.93 -7.67 -9.70
CA GLU A 145 35.46 -7.68 -11.09
C GLU A 145 36.30 -8.62 -11.96
N ARG A 146 37.63 -8.49 -11.95
CA ARG A 146 38.53 -9.40 -12.70
C ARG A 146 38.41 -10.85 -12.25
N LEU A 147 38.20 -11.09 -10.95
CA LEU A 147 37.98 -12.44 -10.43
C LEU A 147 36.66 -13.00 -10.96
N LEU A 148 35.59 -12.20 -10.98
CA LEU A 148 34.29 -12.58 -11.51
C LEU A 148 34.33 -12.81 -13.04
N ASP A 149 35.12 -12.03 -13.77
CA ASP A 149 35.29 -12.18 -15.22
C ASP A 149 36.03 -13.48 -15.57
N SER A 150 37.02 -13.85 -14.77
CA SER A 150 37.84 -15.06 -14.99
C SER A 150 37.25 -16.33 -14.40
N ALA A 151 36.20 -16.24 -13.59
CA ALA A 151 35.57 -17.40 -12.96
C ALA A 151 34.64 -18.16 -13.92
N ASP A 152 34.73 -19.49 -13.88
CA ASP A 152 33.81 -20.39 -14.60
C ASP A 152 32.35 -20.20 -14.12
N SER A 153 32.17 -20.00 -12.81
CA SER A 153 30.87 -19.70 -12.20
C SER A 153 30.90 -18.37 -11.49
N LYS A 154 30.27 -17.37 -12.11
CA LYS A 154 30.13 -16.01 -11.54
C LYS A 154 29.39 -16.01 -10.21
N VAL A 155 28.37 -16.87 -10.07
CA VAL A 155 27.60 -16.99 -8.82
C VAL A 155 28.48 -17.53 -7.70
N SER A 156 29.23 -18.61 -7.94
CA SER A 156 30.12 -19.19 -6.91
C SER A 156 31.21 -18.19 -6.50
N ALA A 157 31.86 -17.55 -7.46
CA ALA A 157 32.89 -16.55 -7.16
C ALA A 157 32.33 -15.36 -6.38
N ALA A 158 31.12 -14.91 -6.71
CA ALA A 158 30.43 -13.85 -5.99
C ALA A 158 30.06 -14.25 -4.54
N GLN A 159 29.62 -15.49 -4.33
CA GLN A 159 29.36 -16.04 -2.99
C GLN A 159 30.64 -16.10 -2.15
N ASP A 160 31.76 -16.52 -2.74
CA ASP A 160 33.06 -16.56 -2.06
C ASP A 160 33.55 -15.15 -1.70
N LEU A 161 33.34 -14.17 -2.60
CA LEU A 161 33.63 -12.76 -2.33
C LEU A 161 32.80 -12.23 -1.15
N ILE A 162 31.49 -12.50 -1.10
CA ILE A 162 30.61 -12.09 0.01
C ILE A 162 31.09 -12.70 1.34
N ARG A 163 31.45 -13.98 1.33
CA ARG A 163 31.89 -14.69 2.54
C ARG A 163 33.22 -14.17 3.09
N ALA A 164 34.13 -13.76 2.21
CA ALA A 164 35.46 -13.29 2.59
C ALA A 164 35.52 -11.78 2.87
N ALA A 165 34.47 -11.03 2.54
CA ALA A 165 34.46 -9.58 2.63
C ALA A 165 34.46 -9.07 4.08
N THR A 166 35.20 -7.98 4.32
CA THR A 166 35.02 -7.18 5.54
C THR A 166 33.71 -6.39 5.49
N ARG A 167 33.29 -5.80 6.61
CA ARG A 167 32.08 -4.97 6.68
C ARG A 167 32.06 -3.85 5.64
N GLU A 168 33.20 -3.19 5.42
CA GLU A 168 33.35 -2.11 4.44
C GLU A 168 33.28 -2.63 3.00
N GLN A 169 33.92 -3.78 2.75
CA GLN A 169 33.88 -4.44 1.45
C GLN A 169 32.48 -4.95 1.10
N LEU A 170 31.70 -5.38 2.09
CA LEU A 170 30.29 -5.75 1.90
C LEU A 170 29.45 -4.59 1.39
N GLY A 171 29.72 -3.35 1.85
CA GLY A 171 29.09 -2.15 1.32
C GLY A 171 29.32 -2.00 -0.19
N VAL A 172 30.59 -2.14 -0.62
CA VAL A 172 30.96 -2.09 -2.04
C VAL A 172 30.31 -3.22 -2.84
N LEU A 173 30.31 -4.44 -2.32
CA LEU A 173 29.69 -5.58 -3.01
C LEU A 173 28.17 -5.41 -3.14
N LEU A 174 27.49 -4.89 -2.12
CA LEU A 174 26.03 -4.68 -2.18
C LEU A 174 25.63 -3.63 -3.22
N GLU A 175 26.48 -2.63 -3.46
CA GLU A 175 26.26 -1.58 -4.45
C GLU A 175 26.56 -2.09 -5.88
N GLU A 176 27.74 -2.70 -6.09
CA GLU A 176 28.26 -2.96 -7.42
C GLU A 176 27.90 -4.36 -7.98
N LEU A 177 27.85 -5.38 -7.12
CA LEU A 177 27.68 -6.78 -7.55
C LEU A 177 26.35 -7.02 -8.28
N PRO A 178 25.19 -6.49 -7.84
CA PRO A 178 23.93 -6.71 -8.55
C PRO A 178 23.93 -6.06 -9.95
N VAL A 179 24.56 -4.90 -10.09
CA VAL A 179 24.66 -4.18 -11.37
C VAL A 179 25.54 -4.98 -12.33
N TYR A 180 26.72 -5.41 -11.87
CA TYR A 180 27.64 -6.23 -12.64
C TYR A 180 26.99 -7.55 -13.09
N LEU A 181 26.40 -8.32 -12.18
CA LEU A 181 25.81 -9.63 -12.53
C LEU A 181 24.68 -9.50 -13.55
N LYS A 182 23.84 -8.47 -13.44
CA LYS A 182 22.82 -8.16 -14.47
C LYS A 182 23.44 -7.86 -15.83
N SER A 183 24.54 -7.10 -15.87
CA SER A 183 25.21 -6.74 -17.13
C SER A 183 25.75 -7.95 -17.90
N VAL A 184 26.12 -9.01 -17.19
CA VAL A 184 26.63 -10.28 -17.75
C VAL A 184 25.55 -11.37 -17.82
N GLY A 185 24.27 -11.02 -17.66
CA GLY A 185 23.13 -11.91 -17.85
C GLY A 185 22.90 -12.93 -16.72
N VAL A 186 23.44 -12.69 -15.51
CA VAL A 186 23.30 -13.56 -14.34
C VAL A 186 22.20 -13.03 -13.43
N SER A 187 21.33 -13.92 -12.93
CA SER A 187 20.30 -13.55 -11.95
C SER A 187 20.91 -13.08 -10.63
N THR A 188 20.27 -12.09 -10.02
CA THR A 188 20.66 -11.49 -8.73
C THR A 188 19.76 -11.92 -7.57
N ASP A 189 18.74 -12.75 -7.83
CA ASP A 189 17.70 -13.07 -6.84
C ASP A 189 18.24 -13.86 -5.63
N TRP A 190 19.41 -14.47 -5.79
CA TRP A 190 20.11 -15.22 -4.74
C TRP A 190 20.92 -14.33 -3.78
N ILE A 191 21.23 -13.08 -4.15
CA ILE A 191 22.14 -12.22 -3.37
C ILE A 191 21.54 -11.90 -2.00
N ASP A 192 20.29 -11.44 -1.96
CA ASP A 192 19.60 -11.08 -0.72
C ASP A 192 19.47 -12.26 0.26
N PRO A 193 18.97 -13.45 -0.13
CA PRO A 193 18.91 -14.58 0.79
C PRO A 193 20.30 -15.07 1.21
N TYR A 194 21.27 -15.11 0.29
CA TYR A 194 22.64 -15.52 0.62
C TYR A 194 23.31 -14.54 1.61
N MET A 195 23.21 -13.25 1.36
CA MET A 195 23.70 -12.21 2.27
C MET A 195 23.07 -12.33 3.65
N GLY A 196 21.77 -12.66 3.71
CA GLY A 196 21.06 -12.84 4.97
C GLY A 196 21.58 -14.01 5.83
N GLU A 197 22.20 -15.02 5.22
CA GLU A 197 22.81 -16.14 5.95
C GLU A 197 24.12 -15.73 6.65
N TYR A 198 24.91 -14.84 6.03
CA TYR A 198 26.22 -14.43 6.54
C TYR A 198 26.20 -13.13 7.33
N VAL A 199 25.21 -12.28 7.10
CA VAL A 199 25.08 -10.96 7.72
C VAL A 199 23.69 -10.85 8.37
N PRO A 200 23.52 -11.36 9.61
CA PRO A 200 22.23 -11.40 10.28
C PRO A 200 21.57 -10.02 10.43
N GLU A 201 22.35 -8.95 10.57
CA GLU A 201 21.85 -7.57 10.65
C GLU A 201 21.24 -7.10 9.32
N TYR A 202 21.84 -7.49 8.18
CA TYR A 202 21.28 -7.26 6.85
C TYR A 202 19.94 -7.99 6.73
N ALA A 203 19.91 -9.28 7.08
CA ALA A 203 18.70 -10.09 7.06
C ALA A 203 17.59 -9.46 7.91
N ALA A 204 17.93 -9.01 9.13
CA ALA A 204 16.99 -8.41 10.06
C ALA A 204 16.41 -7.09 9.51
N SER A 205 17.24 -6.19 8.98
CA SER A 205 16.78 -4.92 8.40
C SER A 205 15.93 -5.14 7.15
N LYS A 206 16.38 -5.99 6.21
CA LYS A 206 15.65 -6.32 4.99
C LYS A 206 14.31 -6.98 5.29
N LYS A 207 14.27 -7.90 6.27
CA LYS A 207 13.03 -8.55 6.73
C LYS A 207 12.04 -7.57 7.35
N ARG A 208 12.50 -6.51 8.02
CA ARG A 208 11.62 -5.44 8.52
C ARG A 208 11.05 -4.60 7.38
N LEU A 209 11.90 -4.21 6.42
CA LEU A 209 11.50 -3.47 5.23
C LEU A 209 10.46 -4.25 4.40
N ALA A 210 10.77 -5.50 4.04
CA ALA A 210 9.89 -6.33 3.20
C ALA A 210 8.49 -6.51 3.83
N LYS A 211 8.42 -6.68 5.15
CA LYS A 211 7.13 -6.74 5.86
C LYS A 211 6.38 -5.43 5.82
N ALA A 212 7.09 -4.31 5.97
CA ALA A 212 6.45 -3.01 5.95
C ALA A 212 5.89 -2.69 4.56
N GLU A 213 6.63 -3.04 3.51
CA GLU A 213 6.19 -2.90 2.12
C GLU A 213 5.02 -3.84 1.79
N GLN A 214 5.09 -5.11 2.24
CA GLN A 214 3.99 -6.06 2.07
C GLN A 214 2.72 -5.57 2.79
N GLY A 215 2.85 -5.10 4.04
CA GLY A 215 1.73 -4.54 4.80
C GLY A 215 1.14 -3.31 4.15
N LYS A 216 1.97 -2.38 3.66
CA LYS A 216 1.54 -1.20 2.89
C LYS A 216 0.79 -1.62 1.63
N GLN A 217 1.35 -2.52 0.82
CA GLN A 217 0.74 -2.96 -0.44
C GLN A 217 -0.65 -3.57 -0.24
N LEU A 218 -0.82 -4.39 0.81
CA LEU A 218 -2.10 -5.00 1.15
C LEU A 218 -3.16 -3.94 1.51
N LEU A 219 -2.78 -2.95 2.31
CA LEU A 219 -3.70 -1.89 2.77
C LEU A 219 -3.97 -0.84 1.69
N ASP A 220 -3.00 -0.52 0.85
CA ASP A 220 -3.16 0.40 -0.29
C ASP A 220 -4.19 -0.12 -1.30
N GLY A 221 -4.30 -1.44 -1.45
CA GLY A 221 -5.35 -2.06 -2.27
C GLY A 221 -6.75 -1.78 -1.71
N ALA A 222 -6.97 -2.10 -0.44
CA ALA A 222 -8.25 -1.89 0.23
C ALA A 222 -8.61 -0.40 0.33
N ALA A 223 -7.63 0.45 0.62
CA ALA A 223 -7.78 1.90 0.69
C ALA A 223 -8.22 2.52 -0.64
N ARG A 224 -7.53 2.18 -1.73
CA ARG A 224 -7.92 2.64 -3.08
C ARG A 224 -9.32 2.18 -3.43
N TYR A 225 -9.68 0.96 -3.04
CA TYR A 225 -11.02 0.44 -3.26
C TYR A 225 -12.09 1.24 -2.50
N LEU A 226 -11.88 1.53 -1.21
CA LEU A 226 -12.79 2.37 -0.42
C LEU A 226 -12.94 3.77 -1.02
N ARG A 227 -11.82 4.44 -1.33
CA ARG A 227 -11.84 5.78 -1.95
C ARG A 227 -12.64 5.78 -3.25
N LYS A 228 -12.47 4.73 -4.07
CA LYS A 228 -13.27 4.57 -5.30
C LYS A 228 -14.75 4.36 -5.01
N CYS A 229 -15.11 3.53 -4.01
CA CYS A 229 -16.51 3.33 -3.62
C CYS A 229 -17.17 4.64 -3.15
N VAL A 230 -16.44 5.43 -2.35
CA VAL A 230 -16.90 6.76 -1.88
C VAL A 230 -17.08 7.73 -3.05
N ALA A 231 -16.09 7.80 -3.95
CA ALA A 231 -16.16 8.67 -5.13
C ALA A 231 -17.27 8.28 -6.11
N ASP A 232 -17.48 6.98 -6.33
CA ASP A 232 -18.50 6.46 -7.23
C ASP A 232 -19.91 6.46 -6.61
N GLY A 233 -20.01 6.69 -5.29
CA GLY A 233 -21.25 6.55 -4.52
C GLY A 233 -21.84 5.14 -4.54
N ARG A 234 -20.99 4.12 -4.65
CA ARG A 234 -21.41 2.71 -4.74
C ARG A 234 -20.93 1.91 -3.56
N ARG A 235 -21.72 0.91 -3.17
CA ARG A 235 -21.31 -0.07 -2.17
C ARG A 235 -20.12 -0.89 -2.68
N GLY A 236 -19.23 -1.25 -1.76
CA GLY A 236 -18.19 -2.22 -2.05
C GLY A 236 -18.77 -3.61 -2.31
N ASP A 237 -18.18 -4.34 -3.24
CA ASP A 237 -18.46 -5.74 -3.53
C ASP A 237 -18.09 -6.58 -2.29
N PRO A 238 -19.06 -7.28 -1.67
CA PRO A 238 -18.81 -8.11 -0.51
C PRO A 238 -17.71 -9.16 -0.71
N LYS A 239 -17.51 -9.67 -1.94
CA LYS A 239 -16.45 -10.63 -2.24
C LYS A 239 -15.07 -10.00 -2.20
N LEU A 240 -14.94 -8.77 -2.70
CA LEU A 240 -13.68 -8.02 -2.66
C LEU A 240 -13.36 -7.59 -1.23
N LEU A 241 -14.36 -7.18 -0.45
CA LEU A 241 -14.20 -6.85 0.97
C LEU A 241 -13.77 -8.08 1.79
N ALA A 242 -14.41 -9.23 1.58
CA ALA A 242 -14.02 -10.47 2.23
C ALA A 242 -12.60 -10.91 1.83
N LEU A 243 -12.19 -10.71 0.57
CA LEU A 243 -10.83 -10.99 0.12
C LEU A 243 -9.81 -10.07 0.81
N HIS A 244 -10.13 -8.79 0.98
CA HIS A 244 -9.28 -7.86 1.73
C HIS A 244 -9.17 -8.28 3.19
N ASP A 245 -10.29 -8.59 3.85
CA ASP A 245 -10.33 -9.05 5.24
C ASP A 245 -9.53 -10.34 5.45
N ILE A 246 -9.63 -11.33 4.56
CA ILE A 246 -8.84 -12.58 4.65
C ILE A 246 -7.35 -12.30 4.52
N ASN A 247 -6.97 -11.39 3.62
CA ASN A 247 -5.57 -11.08 3.36
C ASN A 247 -4.92 -10.24 4.47
N THR A 248 -5.70 -9.53 5.27
CA THR A 248 -5.22 -8.68 6.36
C THR A 248 -5.41 -9.29 7.75
N ALA A 249 -6.49 -10.04 8.00
CA ALA A 249 -6.82 -10.61 9.32
C ALA A 249 -6.08 -11.91 9.67
N GLY A 250 -5.45 -12.60 8.71
CA GLY A 250 -4.80 -13.91 8.95
C GLY A 250 -3.32 -14.00 8.56
N ARG A 251 -2.75 -12.97 7.92
CA ARG A 251 -1.40 -13.04 7.30
C ARG A 251 -0.42 -11.98 7.77
N LEU A 252 -0.78 -11.17 8.76
CA LEU A 252 0.14 -10.25 9.40
C LEU A 252 0.40 -10.77 10.82
N PRO A 253 1.38 -11.67 11.04
CA PRO A 253 1.77 -12.13 12.39
C PRO A 253 2.62 -11.06 13.06
N ILE A 254 2.12 -9.83 13.10
CA ILE A 254 2.85 -8.66 13.57
C ILE A 254 2.53 -8.53 15.07
N ASP A 255 3.55 -8.56 15.93
CA ASP A 255 3.40 -8.35 17.38
C ASP A 255 3.09 -6.89 17.71
N ARG A 256 2.74 -6.61 18.99
CA ARG A 256 2.45 -5.26 19.50
C ARG A 256 3.58 -4.22 19.31
N LYS A 257 4.82 -4.64 19.01
CA LYS A 257 5.98 -3.77 18.69
C LYS A 257 6.21 -3.63 17.17
N GLY A 258 5.50 -4.42 16.38
CA GLY A 258 5.54 -4.52 14.93
C GLY A 258 6.72 -5.33 14.39
N THR A 259 7.20 -6.29 15.17
CA THR A 259 8.08 -7.39 14.78
C THR A 259 7.28 -8.70 14.65
N LEU A 260 7.78 -9.72 13.94
CA LEU A 260 7.04 -11.00 13.89
C LEU A 260 7.19 -11.73 15.22
N GLN A 261 6.15 -12.41 15.69
CA GLN A 261 6.29 -13.35 16.81
C GLN A 261 7.25 -14.51 16.46
N PRO A 262 8.04 -14.99 17.43
CA PRO A 262 8.79 -16.23 17.30
C PRO A 262 7.82 -17.42 17.26
N THR A 263 7.87 -18.20 16.19
CA THR A 263 7.28 -19.54 16.18
C THR A 263 8.16 -20.45 17.03
N ASN A 264 7.59 -20.98 18.12
CA ASN A 264 8.15 -21.89 19.13
C ASN A 264 8.91 -21.25 20.32
N ASN A 265 8.33 -21.44 21.50
CA ASN A 265 8.93 -21.36 22.84
C ASN A 265 9.48 -20.01 23.34
N GLY A 266 8.81 -18.92 22.97
CA GLY A 266 8.63 -17.73 23.83
C GLY A 266 9.81 -17.33 24.73
N LYS A 267 10.88 -16.79 24.15
CA LYS A 267 11.78 -15.83 24.80
C LYS A 267 12.38 -14.89 23.76
N PHE A 268 11.99 -13.62 23.79
CA PHE A 268 12.89 -12.52 23.41
C PHE A 268 12.53 -11.25 24.18
N ASP A 269 13.52 -10.75 24.91
CA ASP A 269 13.57 -9.51 25.68
C ASP A 269 14.54 -8.60 24.90
N PRO A 270 14.15 -7.38 24.44
CA PRO A 270 15.08 -6.51 23.73
C PRO A 270 15.58 -5.32 24.56
N ASP A 271 15.47 -5.35 25.89
CA ASP A 271 16.33 -4.52 26.75
C ASP A 271 17.61 -5.29 27.20
N LYS A 272 17.90 -6.45 26.57
CA LYS A 272 19.16 -7.20 26.65
C LYS A 272 19.56 -7.83 25.31
#